data_AF-L0F8Y2-F1
#
_entry.id   AF-L0F8Y2-F1
#
_cell.length_a   1.000
_cell.length_b   1.000
_cell.length_c   1.000
_cell.angle_alpha   90.00
_cell.angle_beta   90.00
_cell.angle_gamma   90.00
#
_symmetry.space_group_name_H-M   'P 1'
#
loop_
_entity.id
_entity.type
_entity.pdbx_description
1 polymer ?
#
loop_
_entity_poly.entity_id
_entity_poly.type
_entity_poly.pdbx_seq_one_letter_code
_entity_poly.pdbx_strand_id
1 'polypeptide(L)'
;MADLTVLSLGTGDAELDKALAIAGYAYDASQDIFVSTMDPWQRSIGYCRLYDEAAAPMGMIIDCEPIYFSYNNKKWMIGLWKGQYDLVTGAEIGIYSNGVDVELPMVFKGTYYQAASDNECLQMGFTLKKGDRILFTREDRHWWLTGFRLGEFSEPSELTMEGHITFESSAMRDAFLAGMKQAGYSKKDYRTLHDTVYFDFSSPRSAQPLTRTPTTDYLIQRKNEFLCQSYQDITGPYSTFPEKIQVIKEELPDMYRLIMNLGKSKQVFEIIVMLTLLGAAIITKHSSHRLED
;
A
#
# COMPACT_ATOMS: atom_id res chain seq x y z
N MET A 1 21.42 -20.07 17.42
CA MET A 1 21.08 -18.98 18.35
C MET A 1 20.86 -17.73 17.54
N ALA A 2 19.60 -17.41 17.28
CA ALA A 2 19.13 -16.11 16.82
C ALA A 2 17.66 -16.05 17.23
N ASP A 3 17.45 -15.89 18.53
CA ASP A 3 16.16 -15.43 19.07
C ASP A 3 16.14 -13.92 18.81
N LEU A 4 15.88 -13.56 17.55
CA LEU A 4 15.70 -12.19 17.10
C LEU A 4 14.27 -11.82 17.48
N THR A 5 14.15 -11.30 18.72
CA THR A 5 13.09 -10.40 19.18
C THR A 5 11.77 -10.59 18.44
N VAL A 6 10.85 -11.35 19.06
CA VAL A 6 9.42 -11.15 18.85
C VAL A 6 9.17 -9.66 19.11
N LEU A 7 9.16 -8.86 18.05
CA LEU A 7 8.77 -7.45 18.09
C LEU A 7 7.37 -7.46 18.68
N SER A 8 7.20 -6.85 19.86
CA SER A 8 5.88 -6.74 20.46
C SER A 8 5.06 -5.75 19.61
N LEU A 9 4.43 -6.27 18.56
CA LEU A 9 3.42 -5.54 17.82
C LEU A 9 2.29 -5.20 18.79
N GLY A 10 2.06 -3.91 18.99
CA GLY A 10 1.10 -3.40 19.95
C GLY A 10 1.50 -2.03 20.46
N THR A 11 0.50 -1.26 20.81
CA THR A 11 0.63 0.08 21.38
C THR A 11 0.82 0.05 22.90
N GLY A 12 0.57 -1.11 23.53
CA GLY A 12 0.47 -1.25 24.98
C GLY A 12 -0.93 -0.93 25.53
N ASP A 13 -1.86 -0.49 24.67
CA ASP A 13 -3.26 -0.27 24.98
C ASP A 13 -4.15 -1.25 24.20
N ALA A 14 -4.87 -2.11 24.94
CA ALA A 14 -5.65 -3.20 24.34
C ALA A 14 -6.85 -2.72 23.51
N GLU A 15 -7.46 -1.58 23.87
CA GLU A 15 -8.59 -1.03 23.10
C GLU A 15 -8.10 -0.44 21.77
N LEU A 16 -6.96 0.25 21.82
CA LEU A 16 -6.30 0.82 20.66
C LEU A 16 -5.82 -0.27 19.70
N ASP A 17 -5.16 -1.31 20.23
CA ASP A 17 -4.69 -2.46 19.45
C ASP A 17 -5.85 -3.18 18.74
N LYS A 18 -6.99 -3.34 19.44
CA LYS A 18 -8.20 -3.91 18.83
C LYS A 18 -8.74 -3.02 17.70
N ALA A 19 -8.75 -1.71 17.89
CA ALA A 19 -9.26 -0.78 16.89
C ALA A 19 -8.37 -0.72 15.64
N LEU A 20 -7.05 -0.85 15.80
CA LEU A 20 -6.07 -0.98 14.72
C LEU A 20 -6.22 -2.32 13.99
N ALA A 21 -6.37 -3.43 14.72
CA ALA A 21 -6.56 -4.75 14.12
C ALA A 21 -7.82 -4.81 13.24
N ILE A 22 -8.92 -4.18 13.67
CA ILE A 22 -10.15 -4.04 12.86
C ILE A 22 -9.89 -3.25 11.57
N ALA A 23 -8.98 -2.27 11.61
CA ALA A 23 -8.57 -1.50 10.43
C ALA A 23 -7.64 -2.28 9.48
N GLY A 24 -7.12 -3.42 9.92
CA GLY A 24 -6.13 -4.21 9.19
C GLY A 24 -4.68 -3.88 9.52
N TYR A 25 -4.42 -3.23 10.67
CA TYR A 25 -3.08 -2.80 11.07
C TYR A 25 -2.71 -3.26 12.47
N ALA A 26 -1.40 -3.30 12.72
CA ALA A 26 -0.77 -3.35 14.02
C ALA A 26 0.19 -2.16 14.16
N TYR A 27 0.77 -1.99 15.35
CA TYR A 27 1.71 -0.91 15.64
C TYR A 27 3.06 -1.48 16.04
N ASP A 28 4.14 -1.04 15.38
CA ASP A 28 5.52 -1.36 15.72
C ASP A 28 6.11 -0.23 16.56
N ALA A 29 6.09 -0.42 17.88
CA ALA A 29 6.58 0.56 18.84
C ALA A 29 8.10 0.79 18.74
N SER A 30 8.87 -0.12 18.15
CA SER A 30 10.33 0.04 18.03
C SER A 30 10.72 1.10 17.00
N GLN A 31 9.84 1.37 16.04
CA GLN A 31 10.05 2.34 14.95
C GLN A 31 9.01 3.47 14.94
N ASP A 32 7.99 3.42 15.80
CA ASP A 32 6.86 4.35 15.86
C ASP A 32 6.07 4.40 14.53
N ILE A 33 5.66 3.23 14.04
CA ILE A 33 4.93 3.08 12.76
C ILE A 33 3.74 2.12 12.87
N PHE A 34 2.74 2.33 12.02
CA PHE A 34 1.71 1.33 11.73
C PHE A 34 2.16 0.40 10.61
N VAL A 35 1.77 -0.86 10.73
CA VAL A 35 2.11 -1.94 9.79
C VAL A 35 0.87 -2.77 9.48
N SER A 36 0.75 -3.28 8.26
CA SER A 36 -0.31 -4.21 7.88
C SER A 36 -0.25 -5.50 8.69
N THR A 37 -1.41 -6.06 9.01
CA THR A 37 -1.53 -7.46 9.44
C THR A 37 -1.58 -8.39 8.22
N MET A 38 -1.46 -9.70 8.45
CA MET A 38 -1.55 -10.71 7.37
C MET A 38 -2.95 -10.81 6.78
N ASP A 39 -3.99 -10.71 7.62
CA ASP A 39 -5.39 -10.91 7.21
C ASP A 39 -6.24 -9.65 7.42
N PRO A 40 -5.89 -8.51 6.80
CA PRO A 40 -6.70 -7.32 6.88
C PRO A 40 -7.89 -7.50 5.93
N TRP A 41 -8.97 -6.76 6.17
CA TRP A 41 -10.15 -6.85 5.31
C TRP A 41 -9.84 -6.48 3.85
N GLN A 42 -8.78 -5.68 3.62
CA GLN A 42 -8.23 -5.32 2.31
C GLN A 42 -7.84 -6.55 1.48
N ARG A 43 -7.50 -7.68 2.12
CA ARG A 43 -7.13 -8.92 1.43
C ARG A 43 -8.28 -9.48 0.59
N SER A 44 -9.53 -9.34 1.03
CA SER A 44 -10.70 -9.89 0.33
C SER A 44 -11.11 -9.06 -0.89
N ILE A 45 -10.67 -7.80 -0.98
CA ILE A 45 -11.04 -6.90 -2.07
C ILE A 45 -10.01 -6.85 -3.19
N GLY A 46 -8.80 -7.39 -3.00
CA GLY A 46 -7.77 -7.47 -4.04
C GLY A 46 -7.25 -6.09 -4.48
N TYR A 47 -6.96 -5.95 -5.77
CA TYR A 47 -6.48 -4.69 -6.37
C TYR A 47 -7.07 -4.48 -7.77
N CYS A 48 -7.41 -3.23 -8.07
CA CYS A 48 -7.54 -2.76 -9.45
C CYS A 48 -7.07 -1.30 -9.54
N ARG A 49 -6.72 -0.85 -10.75
CA ARG A 49 -6.20 0.52 -10.98
C ARG A 49 -7.13 1.62 -10.44
N LEU A 50 -8.43 1.38 -10.37
CA LEU A 50 -9.39 2.34 -9.83
C LEU A 50 -9.11 2.73 -8.37
N TYR A 51 -8.45 1.87 -7.60
CA TYR A 51 -8.03 2.18 -6.24
C TYR A 51 -6.97 3.28 -6.20
N ASP A 52 -5.98 3.21 -7.09
CA ASP A 52 -4.99 4.28 -7.24
C ASP A 52 -5.65 5.58 -7.73
N GLU A 53 -6.61 5.49 -8.66
CA GLU A 53 -7.38 6.65 -9.14
C GLU A 53 -8.16 7.33 -8.01
N ALA A 54 -8.66 6.56 -7.05
CA ALA A 54 -9.38 7.09 -5.90
C ALA A 54 -8.45 7.66 -4.80
N ALA A 55 -7.12 7.49 -4.91
CA ALA A 55 -6.18 7.85 -3.85
C ALA A 55 -6.21 9.33 -3.47
N ALA A 56 -6.04 10.23 -4.45
CA ALA A 56 -6.03 11.67 -4.20
C ALA A 56 -7.36 12.19 -3.60
N PRO A 57 -8.55 11.85 -4.13
CA PRO A 57 -9.81 12.20 -3.48
C PRO A 57 -9.94 11.74 -2.01
N MET A 58 -9.24 10.69 -1.62
CA MET A 58 -9.19 10.18 -0.24
C MET A 58 -8.04 10.79 0.60
N GLY A 59 -7.40 11.85 0.13
CA GLY A 59 -6.33 12.53 0.86
C GLY A 59 -4.94 11.90 0.69
N MET A 60 -4.78 10.94 -0.23
CA MET A 60 -3.52 10.24 -0.46
C MET A 60 -2.84 10.75 -1.73
N ILE A 61 -1.66 11.35 -1.58
CA ILE A 61 -0.80 11.77 -2.69
C ILE A 61 0.41 10.85 -2.68
N ILE A 62 0.35 9.81 -3.51
CA ILE A 62 1.28 8.69 -3.51
C ILE A 62 1.73 8.35 -4.93
N ASP A 63 3.01 8.03 -5.07
CA ASP A 63 3.55 7.48 -6.31
C ASP A 63 3.17 6.00 -6.39
N CYS A 64 2.44 5.63 -7.44
CA CYS A 64 2.01 4.26 -7.72
C CYS A 64 2.90 3.66 -8.81
N GLU A 65 3.44 2.47 -8.58
CA GLU A 65 4.26 1.75 -9.57
C GLU A 65 3.84 0.27 -9.67
N PRO A 66 2.78 -0.05 -10.42
CA PRO A 66 2.37 -1.42 -10.65
C PRO A 66 3.26 -2.10 -11.70
N ILE A 67 3.86 -3.23 -11.34
CA ILE A 67 4.68 -4.06 -12.21
C ILE A 67 3.90 -5.31 -12.61
N TYR A 68 3.47 -5.36 -13.87
CA TYR A 68 2.68 -6.46 -14.42
C TYR A 68 3.58 -7.52 -15.08
N PHE A 69 3.28 -8.80 -14.85
CA PHE A 69 3.99 -9.90 -15.49
C PHE A 69 3.15 -11.18 -15.52
N SER A 70 3.54 -12.13 -16.36
CA SER A 70 2.90 -13.45 -16.44
C SER A 70 3.86 -14.53 -15.95
N TYR A 71 3.39 -15.39 -15.05
CA TYR A 71 4.17 -16.49 -14.51
C TYR A 71 3.26 -17.66 -14.14
N ASN A 72 3.67 -18.87 -14.51
CA ASN A 72 2.94 -20.11 -14.23
C ASN A 72 1.44 -20.05 -14.62
N ASN A 73 1.16 -19.57 -15.85
CA ASN A 73 -0.18 -19.37 -16.41
C ASN A 73 -1.09 -18.42 -15.61
N LYS A 74 -0.52 -17.57 -14.75
CA LYS A 74 -1.24 -16.52 -14.02
C LYS A 74 -0.77 -15.14 -14.45
N LYS A 75 -1.69 -14.17 -14.44
CA LYS A 75 -1.38 -12.73 -14.50
C LYS A 75 -1.06 -12.25 -13.08
N TRP A 76 0.13 -11.68 -12.91
CA TRP A 76 0.61 -11.12 -11.65
C TRP A 76 0.75 -9.62 -11.75
N MET A 77 0.61 -8.96 -10.60
CA MET A 77 0.94 -7.56 -10.41
C MET A 77 1.59 -7.41 -9.04
N ILE A 78 2.79 -6.85 -9.03
CA ILE A 78 3.44 -6.38 -7.81
C ILE A 78 3.37 -4.86 -7.82
N GLY A 79 2.71 -4.28 -6.83
CA GLY A 79 2.56 -2.84 -6.69
C GLY A 79 3.55 -2.29 -5.68
N LEU A 80 4.19 -1.19 -6.04
CA LEU A 80 4.99 -0.38 -5.12
C LEU A 80 4.29 0.96 -4.94
N TRP A 81 4.09 1.38 -3.70
CA TRP A 81 3.51 2.68 -3.37
C TRP A 81 4.37 3.41 -2.35
N LYS A 82 4.53 4.73 -2.50
CA LYS A 82 5.14 5.59 -1.48
C LYS A 82 4.55 6.99 -1.54
N GLY A 83 4.44 7.68 -0.41
CA GLY A 83 3.94 9.06 -0.38
C GLY A 83 3.28 9.44 0.92
N GLN A 84 2.38 10.41 0.83
CA GLN A 84 1.59 10.91 1.94
C GLN A 84 0.18 10.35 1.88
N TYR A 85 -0.24 9.73 2.98
CA TYR A 85 -1.54 9.12 3.20
C TYR A 85 -2.26 9.90 4.30
N ASP A 86 -2.76 11.08 3.95
CA ASP A 86 -3.36 12.01 4.90
C ASP A 86 -2.41 12.39 6.06
N LEU A 87 -2.56 11.80 7.24
CA LEU A 87 -1.74 12.04 8.44
C LEU A 87 -0.49 11.18 8.53
N VAL A 88 -0.28 10.22 7.63
CA VAL A 88 0.88 9.32 7.68
C VAL A 88 1.69 9.40 6.40
N THR A 89 3.02 9.48 6.52
CA THR A 89 3.94 9.17 5.42
C THR A 89 4.18 7.67 5.40
N GLY A 90 4.17 7.05 4.23
CA GLY A 90 4.35 5.60 4.18
C GLY A 90 4.79 5.04 2.84
N ALA A 91 4.93 3.72 2.85
CA ALA A 91 5.32 2.92 1.71
C ALA A 91 4.76 1.50 1.82
N GLU A 92 4.53 0.88 0.66
CA GLU A 92 3.86 -0.40 0.54
C GLU A 92 4.46 -1.23 -0.61
N ILE A 93 4.58 -2.54 -0.39
CA ILE A 93 4.80 -3.54 -1.44
C ILE A 93 3.64 -4.53 -1.38
N GLY A 94 2.86 -4.62 -2.45
CA GLY A 94 1.72 -5.53 -2.55
C GLY A 94 1.87 -6.54 -3.68
N ILE A 95 1.49 -7.79 -3.42
CA ILE A 95 1.59 -8.92 -4.35
C ILE A 95 0.18 -9.40 -4.65
N TYR A 96 -0.12 -9.40 -5.95
CA TYR A 96 -1.43 -9.78 -6.45
C TYR A 96 -1.27 -10.73 -7.63
N SER A 97 -2.18 -11.69 -7.72
CA SER A 97 -2.17 -12.75 -8.74
C SER A 97 -3.57 -12.93 -9.32
N ASN A 98 -3.72 -13.93 -10.19
CA ASN A 98 -4.99 -14.31 -10.81
C ASN A 98 -5.74 -13.11 -11.46
N GLY A 99 -5.01 -12.25 -12.17
CA GLY A 99 -5.61 -11.10 -12.86
C GLY A 99 -6.72 -11.50 -13.84
N VAL A 100 -7.90 -10.89 -13.72
CA VAL A 100 -9.05 -11.03 -14.61
C VAL A 100 -9.39 -9.68 -15.22
N ASP A 101 -9.54 -9.64 -16.54
CA ASP A 101 -9.93 -8.39 -17.21
C ASP A 101 -11.41 -8.12 -16.96
N VAL A 102 -11.70 -6.92 -16.44
CA VAL A 102 -13.04 -6.45 -16.08
C VAL A 102 -13.36 -5.22 -16.93
N GLU A 103 -14.54 -5.25 -17.56
CA GLU A 103 -15.07 -4.11 -18.29
C GLU A 103 -16.45 -3.74 -17.73
N LEU A 104 -16.50 -2.61 -17.06
CA LEU A 104 -17.72 -1.94 -16.64
C LEU A 104 -17.98 -0.78 -17.60
N PRO A 105 -19.02 -0.86 -18.44
CA PRO A 105 -19.35 0.19 -19.38
C PRO A 105 -19.40 1.57 -18.70
N MET A 106 -18.65 2.53 -19.26
CA MET A 106 -18.52 3.92 -18.78
C MET A 106 -17.87 4.13 -17.40
N VAL A 107 -17.52 3.07 -16.65
CA VAL A 107 -17.01 3.19 -15.27
C VAL A 107 -15.55 2.75 -15.16
N PHE A 108 -15.21 1.58 -15.70
CA PHE A 108 -13.86 1.02 -15.54
C PHE A 108 -13.57 -0.02 -16.62
N LYS A 109 -12.39 0.06 -17.24
CA LYS A 109 -11.86 -1.01 -18.08
C LYS A 109 -10.42 -1.28 -17.65
N GLY A 110 -10.17 -2.46 -17.11
CA GLY A 110 -8.85 -2.83 -16.62
C GLY A 110 -8.83 -4.21 -15.99
N THR A 111 -7.68 -4.61 -15.45
CA THR A 111 -7.53 -5.92 -14.80
C THR A 111 -7.75 -5.80 -13.29
N TYR A 112 -8.60 -6.66 -12.76
CA TYR A 112 -8.76 -6.92 -11.33
C TYR A 112 -7.82 -8.05 -10.92
N TYR A 113 -7.06 -7.88 -9.84
CA TYR A 113 -6.17 -8.89 -9.29
C TYR A 113 -6.60 -9.27 -7.88
N GLN A 114 -6.43 -10.54 -7.54
CA GLN A 114 -6.65 -11.04 -6.19
C GLN A 114 -5.38 -10.85 -5.36
N ALA A 115 -5.52 -10.57 -4.07
CA ALA A 115 -4.38 -10.61 -3.14
C ALA A 115 -3.75 -12.02 -3.17
N ALA A 116 -2.42 -12.09 -3.10
CA ALA A 116 -1.72 -13.36 -3.06
C ALA A 116 -2.19 -14.22 -1.85
N SER A 117 -2.41 -15.51 -2.09
CA SER A 117 -2.70 -16.48 -1.03
C SER A 117 -1.46 -16.74 -0.16
N ASP A 118 -1.62 -17.41 0.98
CA ASP A 118 -0.52 -17.62 1.95
C ASP A 118 0.70 -18.32 1.35
N ASN A 119 0.47 -19.25 0.42
CA ASN A 119 1.52 -19.94 -0.33
C ASN A 119 2.14 -19.10 -1.46
N GLU A 120 1.56 -17.95 -1.79
CA GLU A 120 2.02 -17.00 -2.81
C GLU A 120 2.61 -15.72 -2.20
N CYS A 121 2.57 -15.56 -0.87
CA CYS A 121 3.34 -14.53 -0.17
C CYS A 121 4.83 -14.65 -0.52
N LEU A 122 5.54 -13.54 -0.66
CA LEU A 122 6.98 -13.54 -0.91
C LEU A 122 7.72 -12.93 0.27
N GLN A 123 8.96 -13.36 0.47
CA GLN A 123 9.87 -12.64 1.35
C GLN A 123 10.23 -11.31 0.69
N MET A 124 9.96 -10.20 1.37
CA MET A 124 10.26 -8.88 0.87
C MET A 124 10.67 -7.94 2.01
N GLY A 125 11.33 -6.85 1.67
CA GLY A 125 11.64 -5.81 2.62
C GLY A 125 11.96 -4.51 1.94
N PHE A 126 11.83 -3.41 2.68
CA PHE A 126 12.19 -2.10 2.19
C PHE A 126 12.59 -1.15 3.32
N THR A 127 13.41 -0.17 2.98
CA THR A 127 13.69 1.01 3.81
C THR A 127 13.07 2.23 3.16
N LEU A 128 12.23 2.97 3.89
CA LEU A 128 11.71 4.25 3.41
C LEU A 128 12.60 5.38 3.93
N LYS A 129 13.10 6.21 3.02
CA LYS A 129 13.92 7.39 3.31
C LYS A 129 13.23 8.67 2.87
N LYS A 130 13.46 9.75 3.61
CA LYS A 130 13.14 11.13 3.23
C LYS A 130 14.44 11.90 3.11
N GLY A 131 14.86 12.20 1.88
CA GLY A 131 16.26 12.57 1.61
C GLY A 131 17.21 11.51 2.15
N ASP A 132 18.20 11.92 2.96
CA ASP A 132 19.17 11.00 3.58
C ASP A 132 18.67 10.37 4.90
N ARG A 133 17.52 10.81 5.44
CA ARG A 133 17.00 10.31 6.72
C ARG A 133 16.17 9.05 6.51
N ILE A 134 16.56 7.96 7.15
CA ILE A 134 15.73 6.75 7.25
C ILE A 134 14.52 7.05 8.14
N LEU A 135 13.31 6.81 7.62
CA LEU A 135 12.08 6.91 8.39
C LEU A 135 11.78 5.61 9.15
N PHE A 136 11.90 4.47 8.47
CA PHE A 136 11.74 3.12 9.03
C PHE A 136 12.16 2.04 8.03
N THR A 137 12.28 0.80 8.50
CA THR A 137 12.56 -0.41 7.69
C THR A 137 11.53 -1.50 7.99
N ARG A 138 11.11 -2.22 6.95
CA ARG A 138 10.25 -3.40 7.05
C ARG A 138 10.89 -4.58 6.34
N GLU A 139 10.71 -5.77 6.90
CA GLU A 139 11.08 -7.03 6.27
C GLU A 139 10.16 -8.13 6.81
N ASP A 140 9.52 -8.88 5.92
CA ASP A 140 8.66 -10.01 6.29
C ASP A 140 8.31 -10.86 5.06
N ARG A 141 7.80 -12.07 5.28
CA ARG A 141 7.10 -12.84 4.26
C ARG A 141 5.63 -12.44 4.29
N HIS A 142 5.19 -11.69 3.29
CA HIS A 142 3.86 -11.09 3.28
C HIS A 142 3.25 -11.08 1.87
N TRP A 143 1.97 -10.74 1.75
CA TRP A 143 1.37 -10.36 0.47
C TRP A 143 1.26 -8.84 0.33
N TRP A 144 1.13 -8.13 1.44
CA TRP A 144 1.05 -6.67 1.50
C TRP A 144 1.90 -6.09 2.62
N LEU A 145 3.18 -5.85 2.38
CA LEU A 145 4.11 -5.32 3.39
C LEU A 145 4.04 -3.79 3.40
N THR A 146 3.63 -3.18 4.51
CA THR A 146 3.42 -1.73 4.59
C THR A 146 4.12 -1.07 5.77
N GLY A 147 4.37 0.23 5.73
CA GLY A 147 4.78 0.97 6.91
C GLY A 147 4.30 2.40 6.82
N PHE A 148 3.80 2.93 7.93
CA PHE A 148 3.19 4.26 7.98
C PHE A 148 3.61 4.98 9.26
N ARG A 149 4.30 6.11 9.09
CA ARG A 149 4.74 6.97 10.19
C ARG A 149 3.75 8.10 10.40
N LEU A 150 3.20 8.19 11.62
CA LEU A 150 2.19 9.20 11.96
C LEU A 150 2.79 10.58 12.18
N GLY A 151 2.11 11.60 11.66
CA GLY A 151 2.47 13.01 11.85
C GLY A 151 3.70 13.46 11.07
N GLU A 152 4.31 12.59 10.25
CA GLU A 152 5.36 12.99 9.33
C GLU A 152 4.72 13.39 7.99
N PHE A 153 4.88 14.66 7.63
CA PHE A 153 4.53 15.15 6.30
C PHE A 153 5.68 14.90 5.34
N SER A 154 5.40 14.41 4.14
CA SER A 154 6.38 14.32 3.05
C SER A 154 5.73 14.66 1.71
N GLU A 155 6.49 15.31 0.84
CA GLU A 155 6.21 15.29 -0.59
C GLU A 155 6.71 13.96 -1.18
N PRO A 156 5.97 13.31 -2.11
CA PRO A 156 6.42 12.03 -2.68
C PRO A 156 7.81 12.08 -3.30
N SER A 157 8.20 13.23 -3.85
CA SER A 157 9.51 13.49 -4.46
C SER A 157 10.67 13.52 -3.45
N GLU A 158 10.39 13.71 -2.15
CA GLU A 158 11.39 13.63 -1.09
C GLU A 158 11.67 12.17 -0.69
N LEU A 159 10.77 11.25 -1.06
CA LEU A 159 10.80 9.87 -0.60
C LEU A 159 11.51 8.94 -1.57
N THR A 160 12.35 8.07 -1.02
CA THR A 160 12.93 6.93 -1.73
C THR A 160 12.64 5.64 -0.95
N MET A 161 12.11 4.64 -1.64
CA MET A 161 11.96 3.28 -1.13
C MET A 161 13.10 2.41 -1.68
N GLU A 162 13.99 1.96 -0.81
CA GLU A 162 15.03 0.98 -1.17
C GLU A 162 14.50 -0.41 -0.82
N GLY A 163 14.12 -1.18 -1.84
CA GLY A 163 13.36 -2.41 -1.69
C GLY A 163 14.09 -3.66 -2.15
N HIS A 164 13.61 -4.81 -1.68
CA HIS A 164 13.98 -6.10 -2.20
C HIS A 164 12.83 -7.11 -2.12
N ILE A 165 12.78 -8.02 -3.07
CA ILE A 165 11.80 -9.11 -3.13
C ILE A 165 12.52 -10.39 -3.52
N THR A 166 12.34 -11.45 -2.74
CA THR A 166 12.85 -12.80 -3.03
C THR A 166 11.73 -13.64 -3.61
N PHE A 167 11.91 -14.07 -4.85
CA PHE A 167 10.94 -14.84 -5.61
C PHE A 167 11.10 -16.35 -5.37
N GLU A 168 10.00 -17.10 -5.54
CA GLU A 168 9.97 -18.56 -5.34
C GLU A 168 10.85 -19.34 -6.34
N SER A 169 11.21 -18.72 -7.46
CA SER A 169 12.13 -19.30 -8.44
C SER A 169 12.79 -18.24 -9.31
N SER A 170 13.91 -18.62 -9.92
CA SER A 170 14.58 -17.83 -10.95
C SER A 170 13.66 -17.49 -12.13
N ALA A 171 12.73 -18.39 -12.47
CA ALA A 171 11.77 -18.17 -13.53
C ALA A 171 10.74 -17.09 -13.18
N MET A 172 10.26 -17.04 -11.93
CA MET A 172 9.37 -15.98 -11.47
C MET A 172 10.10 -14.64 -11.37
N ARG A 173 11.33 -14.65 -10.85
CA ARG A 173 12.22 -13.48 -10.83
C ARG A 173 12.37 -12.90 -12.24
N ASP A 174 12.71 -13.74 -13.22
CA ASP A 174 12.96 -13.28 -14.59
C ASP A 174 11.68 -12.75 -15.26
N ALA A 175 10.52 -13.34 -14.95
CA ALA A 175 9.22 -12.82 -15.36
C ALA A 175 8.94 -11.43 -14.77
N PHE A 176 9.21 -11.23 -13.48
CA PHE A 176 9.09 -9.92 -12.83
C PHE A 176 10.04 -8.88 -13.45
N LEU A 177 11.29 -9.25 -13.73
CA LEU A 177 12.25 -8.35 -14.39
C LEU A 177 11.81 -7.97 -15.81
N ALA A 178 11.15 -8.88 -16.53
CA ALA A 178 10.53 -8.56 -17.81
C ALA A 178 9.37 -7.56 -17.66
N GLY A 179 8.59 -7.66 -16.58
CA GLY A 179 7.57 -6.67 -16.19
C GLY A 179 8.18 -5.31 -15.85
N MET A 180 9.25 -5.26 -15.04
CA MET A 180 9.97 -4.03 -14.73
C MET A 180 10.49 -3.36 -16.00
N LYS A 181 11.05 -4.14 -16.93
CA LYS A 181 11.51 -3.62 -18.23
C LYS A 181 10.37 -3.00 -19.03
N GLN A 182 9.19 -3.61 -19.03
CA GLN A 182 8.00 -3.07 -19.69
C GLN A 182 7.51 -1.76 -19.04
N ALA A 183 7.62 -1.65 -17.72
CA ALA A 183 7.33 -0.41 -16.99
C ALA A 183 8.34 0.70 -17.25
N GLY A 184 9.51 0.40 -17.83
CA GLY A 184 10.54 1.39 -18.20
C GLY A 184 11.83 1.31 -17.38
N TYR A 185 11.99 0.30 -16.53
CA TYR A 185 13.24 0.06 -15.80
C TYR A 185 14.31 -0.57 -16.67
N SER A 186 15.57 -0.33 -16.31
CA SER A 186 16.75 -0.86 -16.98
C SER A 186 17.70 -1.51 -15.97
N LYS A 187 18.75 -2.18 -16.45
CA LYS A 187 19.71 -2.90 -15.59
C LYS A 187 20.50 -2.02 -14.60
N LYS A 188 20.42 -0.69 -14.73
CA LYS A 188 21.00 0.25 -13.76
C LYS A 188 20.07 0.56 -12.59
N ASP A 189 18.78 0.25 -12.71
CA ASP A 189 17.76 0.60 -11.72
C ASP A 189 17.52 -0.54 -10.70
N TYR A 190 18.12 -1.73 -10.92
CA TYR A 190 18.02 -2.86 -10.02
C TYR A 190 19.28 -3.73 -10.06
N ARG A 191 19.46 -4.56 -9.01
CA ARG A 191 20.45 -5.64 -8.97
C ARG A 191 19.78 -6.96 -8.59
N THR A 192 20.38 -8.07 -8.99
CA THR A 192 19.90 -9.40 -8.65
C THR A 192 20.95 -10.16 -7.85
N LEU A 193 20.51 -10.95 -6.88
CA LEU A 193 21.33 -11.93 -6.17
C LEU A 193 20.46 -13.18 -5.97
N HIS A 194 20.83 -14.28 -6.62
CA HIS A 194 19.98 -15.46 -6.71
C HIS A 194 18.56 -15.06 -7.14
N ASP A 195 17.53 -15.50 -6.42
CA ASP A 195 16.13 -15.22 -6.74
C ASP A 195 15.62 -13.90 -6.11
N THR A 196 16.52 -13.09 -5.55
CA THR A 196 16.20 -11.78 -4.98
C THR A 196 16.50 -10.65 -5.95
N VAL A 197 15.54 -9.74 -6.14
CA VAL A 197 15.71 -8.47 -6.85
C VAL A 197 15.77 -7.36 -5.82
N TYR A 198 16.76 -6.47 -5.94
CA TYR A 198 16.87 -5.24 -5.15
C TYR A 198 16.72 -4.05 -6.08
N PHE A 199 15.99 -3.02 -5.66
CA PHE A 199 15.65 -1.86 -6.47
C PHE A 199 15.51 -0.60 -5.61
N ASP A 200 15.68 0.55 -6.25
CA ASP A 200 15.42 1.85 -5.64
C ASP A 200 14.23 2.50 -6.35
N PHE A 201 13.15 2.70 -5.61
CA PHE A 201 11.96 3.39 -6.08
C PHE A 201 11.95 4.82 -5.54
N SER A 202 12.53 5.73 -6.31
CA SER A 202 12.56 7.18 -6.04
C SER A 202 11.57 7.96 -6.91
N SER A 203 11.45 7.60 -8.19
CA SER A 203 10.51 8.20 -9.13
C SER A 203 9.79 7.12 -9.93
N PRO A 204 8.47 7.24 -10.12
CA PRO A 204 7.72 6.27 -10.91
C PRO A 204 8.14 6.29 -12.38
N ARG A 205 8.08 5.13 -13.01
CA ARG A 205 8.24 4.92 -14.45
C ARG A 205 6.88 4.74 -15.13
N SER A 206 5.90 4.26 -14.37
CA SER A 206 4.51 4.14 -14.80
C SER A 206 3.74 5.45 -14.72
N ALA A 207 2.68 5.56 -15.53
CA ALA A 207 1.77 6.70 -15.48
C ALA A 207 1.08 6.79 -14.11
N GLN A 208 1.15 7.96 -13.50
CA GLN A 208 0.46 8.22 -12.23
C GLN A 208 -1.06 8.34 -12.43
N PRO A 209 -1.85 8.14 -11.37
CA PRO A 209 -3.30 8.26 -11.44
C PRO A 209 -3.74 9.59 -12.05
N LEU A 210 -4.83 9.59 -12.83
CA LEU A 210 -5.38 10.79 -13.47
C LEU A 210 -5.83 11.84 -12.45
N THR A 211 -6.12 11.42 -11.22
CA THR A 211 -6.44 12.32 -10.12
C THR A 211 -5.22 13.04 -9.54
N ARG A 212 -3.99 12.55 -9.83
CA ARG A 212 -2.73 13.24 -9.53
C ARG A 212 -2.51 14.36 -10.55
N THR A 213 -3.01 15.54 -10.25
CA THR A 213 -2.75 16.77 -11.03
C THR A 213 -1.99 17.77 -10.16
N PRO A 214 -1.21 18.70 -10.73
CA PRO A 214 -0.49 19.69 -9.92
C PRO A 214 -1.39 20.47 -8.95
N THR A 215 -2.61 20.79 -9.37
CA THR A 215 -3.59 21.49 -8.52
C THR A 215 -4.14 20.60 -7.41
N THR A 216 -4.54 19.37 -7.74
CA THR A 216 -5.07 18.40 -6.78
C THR A 216 -4.01 18.04 -5.73
N ASP A 217 -2.80 17.71 -6.20
CA ASP A 217 -1.64 17.41 -5.37
C ASP A 217 -1.35 18.56 -4.42
N TYR A 218 -1.26 19.79 -4.91
CA TYR A 218 -1.00 20.97 -4.08
C TYR A 218 -2.07 21.14 -2.98
N LEU A 219 -3.35 21.13 -3.33
CA LEU A 219 -4.44 21.34 -2.37
C LEU A 219 -4.44 20.27 -1.27
N ILE A 220 -4.32 19.00 -1.65
CA ILE A 220 -4.32 17.89 -0.68
C ILE A 220 -3.04 17.90 0.15
N GLN A 221 -1.88 18.15 -0.44
CA GLN A 221 -0.63 18.20 0.32
C GLN A 221 -0.60 19.36 1.31
N ARG A 222 -1.17 20.53 0.99
CA ARG A 222 -1.30 21.62 1.98
C ARG A 222 -2.23 21.25 3.14
N LYS A 223 -3.32 20.50 2.87
CA LYS A 223 -4.16 19.92 3.93
C LYS A 223 -3.36 18.93 4.78
N ASN A 224 -2.64 18.00 4.14
CA ASN A 224 -1.87 16.96 4.83
C ASN A 224 -0.74 17.55 5.68
N GLU A 225 -0.03 18.57 5.16
CA GLU A 225 1.00 19.32 5.87
C GLU A 225 0.42 19.99 7.13
N PHE A 226 -0.72 20.68 7.00
CA PHE A 226 -1.41 21.30 8.13
C PHE A 226 -1.83 20.28 9.20
N LEU A 227 -2.35 19.12 8.78
CA LEU A 227 -2.75 18.07 9.69
C LEU A 227 -1.55 17.47 10.43
N CYS A 228 -0.46 17.21 9.73
CA CYS A 228 0.77 16.71 10.34
C CYS A 228 1.38 17.74 11.31
N GLN A 229 1.42 19.02 10.93
CA GLN A 229 1.93 20.08 11.80
C GLN A 229 1.08 20.20 13.07
N SER A 230 -0.26 20.22 12.93
CA SER A 230 -1.18 20.27 14.07
C SER A 230 -1.01 19.05 14.99
N TYR A 231 -0.80 17.87 14.43
CA TYR A 231 -0.48 16.67 15.21
C TYR A 231 0.83 16.86 15.99
N GLN A 232 1.91 17.30 15.34
CA GLN A 232 3.21 17.47 15.98
C GLN A 232 3.18 18.55 17.08
N ASP A 233 2.47 19.66 16.86
CA ASP A 233 2.37 20.76 17.81
C ASP A 233 1.72 20.32 19.14
N ILE A 234 0.65 19.52 19.06
CA ILE A 234 -0.09 19.03 20.24
C ILE A 234 0.65 17.86 20.89
N THR A 235 1.23 16.97 20.08
CA THR A 235 1.83 15.72 20.58
C THR A 235 3.28 15.85 20.99
N GLY A 236 3.95 16.96 20.65
CA GLY A 236 5.38 17.21 20.93
C GLY A 236 5.81 16.99 22.40
N PRO A 237 5.00 17.34 23.41
CA PRO A 237 5.33 17.06 24.81
C PRO A 237 5.27 15.58 25.23
N TYR A 238 4.68 14.71 24.41
CA TYR A 238 4.38 13.31 24.76
C TYR A 238 5.28 12.34 24.01
N SER A 239 5.69 11.28 24.71
CA SER A 239 6.74 10.38 24.21
C SER A 239 6.18 9.10 23.59
N THR A 240 5.05 8.61 24.10
CA THR A 240 4.47 7.32 23.68
C THR A 240 3.23 7.51 22.83
N PHE A 241 2.97 6.59 21.90
CA PHE A 241 1.77 6.65 21.07
C PHE A 241 0.45 6.72 21.86
N PRO A 242 0.24 5.93 22.95
CA PRO A 242 -0.97 6.06 23.77
C PRO A 242 -1.15 7.47 24.37
N GLU A 243 -0.08 8.09 24.89
CA GLU A 243 -0.14 9.47 25.42
C GLU A 243 -0.51 10.47 24.31
N LYS A 244 0.16 10.36 23.15
CA LYS A 244 -0.11 11.22 21.98
C LYS A 244 -1.55 11.10 21.50
N ILE A 245 -2.09 9.87 21.45
CA ILE A 245 -3.46 9.64 21.01
C ILE A 245 -4.49 10.12 22.03
N GLN A 246 -4.19 10.01 23.32
CA GLN A 246 -5.08 10.50 24.37
C GLN A 246 -5.25 12.03 24.29
N VAL A 247 -4.15 12.79 24.14
CA VAL A 247 -4.25 14.25 23.98
C VAL A 247 -4.97 14.63 22.69
N ILE A 248 -4.72 13.92 21.57
CA ILE A 248 -5.42 14.18 20.31
C ILE A 248 -6.92 13.90 20.44
N LYS A 249 -7.31 12.87 21.19
CA LYS A 249 -8.73 12.57 21.47
C LYS A 249 -9.41 13.68 22.26
N GLU A 250 -8.70 14.31 23.18
CA GLU A 250 -9.21 15.39 24.04
C GLU A 250 -9.25 16.74 23.31
N GLU A 251 -8.18 17.10 22.60
CA GLU A 251 -8.00 18.43 21.99
C GLU A 251 -8.47 18.51 20.54
N LEU A 252 -8.30 17.44 19.75
CA LEU A 252 -8.66 17.38 18.32
C LEU A 252 -9.45 16.09 17.98
N PRO A 253 -10.70 15.94 18.46
CA PRO A 253 -11.47 14.72 18.29
C PRO A 253 -11.71 14.31 16.82
N ASP A 254 -11.75 15.28 15.89
CA ASP A 254 -11.86 15.00 14.46
C ASP A 254 -10.58 14.37 13.89
N MET A 255 -9.40 14.83 14.36
CA MET A 255 -8.11 14.23 14.01
C MET A 255 -7.99 12.83 14.61
N TYR A 256 -8.44 12.63 15.85
CA TYR A 256 -8.52 11.30 16.44
C TYR A 256 -9.33 10.34 15.56
N ARG A 257 -10.52 10.77 15.09
CA ARG A 257 -11.33 9.94 14.18
C ARG A 257 -10.58 9.63 12.88
N LEU A 258 -9.84 10.60 12.32
CA LEU A 258 -9.05 10.40 11.12
C LEU A 258 -7.96 9.34 11.33
N ILE A 259 -7.22 9.42 12.45
CA ILE A 259 -6.19 8.44 12.82
C ILE A 259 -6.81 7.05 13.02
N MET A 260 -7.91 6.96 13.76
CA MET A 260 -8.60 5.70 14.03
C MET A 260 -9.30 5.10 12.80
N ASN A 261 -9.44 5.89 11.75
CA ASN A 261 -9.99 5.50 10.45
C ASN A 261 -8.90 5.37 9.36
N LEU A 262 -7.61 5.42 9.71
CA LEU A 262 -6.54 5.07 8.77
C LEU A 262 -6.84 3.70 8.15
N GLY A 263 -6.98 3.68 6.82
CA GLY A 263 -7.38 2.50 6.05
C GLY A 263 -8.80 1.95 6.28
N LYS A 264 -9.70 2.65 6.99
CA LYS A 264 -11.11 2.27 7.14
C LYS A 264 -12.02 2.85 6.06
N SER A 265 -11.53 2.99 4.84
CA SER A 265 -12.36 3.31 3.65
C SER A 265 -13.18 2.10 3.17
N LYS A 266 -13.41 1.10 4.03
CA LYS A 266 -14.01 -0.20 3.70
C LYS A 266 -15.29 -0.07 2.88
N GLN A 267 -16.18 0.85 3.25
CA GLN A 267 -17.44 1.04 2.52
C GLN A 267 -17.23 1.58 1.10
N VAL A 268 -16.28 2.51 0.91
CA VAL A 268 -15.96 3.05 -0.43
C VAL A 268 -15.35 1.96 -1.30
N PHE A 269 -14.41 1.19 -0.75
CA PHE A 269 -13.80 0.07 -1.45
C PHE A 269 -14.78 -1.08 -1.72
N GLU A 270 -15.67 -1.42 -0.78
CA GLU A 270 -16.73 -2.42 -0.98
C GLU A 270 -17.69 -2.03 -2.10
N ILE A 271 -18.05 -0.74 -2.21
CA ILE A 271 -18.86 -0.25 -3.33
C ILE A 271 -18.12 -0.43 -4.65
N ILE A 272 -16.83 -0.04 -4.71
CA ILE A 272 -16.03 -0.22 -5.92
C ILE A 272 -15.93 -1.72 -6.28
N VAL A 273 -15.65 -2.58 -5.30
CA VAL A 273 -15.55 -4.04 -5.48
C VAL A 273 -16.86 -4.63 -5.97
N MET A 274 -17.99 -4.33 -5.32
CA MET A 274 -19.30 -4.83 -5.74
C MET A 274 -19.60 -4.43 -7.18
N LEU A 275 -19.32 -3.18 -7.57
CA LEU A 275 -19.48 -2.75 -8.95
C LEU A 275 -18.59 -3.58 -9.88
N THR A 276 -17.30 -3.78 -9.57
CA THR A 276 -16.38 -4.57 -10.40
C THR A 276 -16.78 -6.05 -10.52
N LEU A 277 -17.18 -6.70 -9.41
CA LEU A 277 -17.61 -8.11 -9.40
C LEU A 277 -18.94 -8.31 -10.12
N LEU A 278 -19.90 -7.38 -9.97
CA LEU A 278 -21.14 -7.37 -10.75
C LEU A 278 -20.84 -7.30 -12.25
N GLY A 279 -19.91 -6.43 -12.66
CA GLY A 279 -19.43 -6.37 -14.04
C GLY A 279 -18.89 -7.70 -14.55
N ALA A 280 -17.97 -8.31 -13.79
CA ALA A 280 -17.37 -9.59 -14.15
C ALA A 280 -18.40 -10.73 -14.26
N ALA A 281 -19.37 -10.80 -13.34
CA ALA A 281 -20.41 -11.83 -13.34
C ALA A 281 -21.39 -11.68 -14.53
N ILE A 282 -21.77 -10.45 -14.87
CA ILE A 282 -22.66 -10.17 -16.02
C ILE A 282 -21.99 -10.60 -17.33
N ILE A 283 -20.70 -10.31 -17.51
CA ILE A 283 -19.93 -10.72 -18.69
C ILE A 283 -19.87 -12.24 -18.79
N THR A 284 -19.50 -12.92 -17.70
CA THR A 284 -19.35 -14.38 -17.66
C THR A 284 -20.65 -15.09 -18.07
N LYS A 285 -21.79 -14.60 -17.59
CA LYS A 285 -23.13 -15.12 -17.94
C LYS A 285 -23.53 -14.83 -19.40
N HIS A 286 -23.11 -13.69 -19.95
CA HIS A 286 -23.36 -13.34 -21.36
C HIS A 286 -22.47 -14.12 -22.33
N SER A 287 -21.25 -14.51 -21.92
CA SER A 287 -20.37 -15.38 -22.71
C SER A 287 -20.81 -16.84 -22.70
N SER A 288 -21.38 -17.34 -21.60
CA SER A 288 -21.90 -18.71 -21.53
C SER A 288 -23.18 -18.89 -22.36
N HIS A 289 -24.08 -17.90 -22.39
CA HIS A 289 -25.27 -17.96 -23.25
C HIS A 289 -24.96 -17.90 -24.75
N ARG A 290 -23.82 -17.32 -25.15
CA ARG A 290 -23.39 -17.25 -26.56
C ARG A 290 -22.66 -18.49 -27.07
N LEU A 291 -22.35 -19.44 -26.18
CA LEU A 291 -21.73 -20.72 -26.52
C LEU A 291 -22.76 -21.87 -26.55
N GLU A 292 -24.00 -21.59 -26.15
CA GLU A 292 -25.14 -22.54 -26.18
C GLU A 292 -26.10 -22.30 -27.37
N ASP A 293 -25.88 -21.24 -28.15
CA ASP A 293 -26.54 -20.92 -29.44
C ASP A 293 -25.60 -21.22 -30.62
#